data_AF-A0A2D4GHW4-F1
#
_entry.id   AF-A0A2D4GHW4-F1
#
_cell.length_a   1.000
_cell.length_b   1.000
_cell.length_c   1.000
_cell.angle_alpha   90.00
_cell.angle_beta   90.00
_cell.angle_gamma   90.00
#
_symmetry.space_group_name_H-M   'P 1'
#
loop_
_entity.id
_entity.type
_entity.pdbx_description
1 polymer ?
#
loop_
_entity_poly.entity_id
_entity_poly.type
_entity_poly.pdbx_seq_one_letter_code
_entity_poly.pdbx_strand_id
1 'polypeptide(L)'
;KAGSHCCLQALKTHNGALQAKLAGLEKELKKEALRAGKREKSLLSQLSAVQLELQMTALRYQKKFTEYSARLDSLGRSLAAFSPSKGEETKTLNLILHRDSGSLGFNIIGGRPCMDNQDGPTSEGIFVSKIADSGPAAKEGGLQIHDQIIEVNGKDLSKATHDQAVEAFKTAKDPIVVQVLRRTPRTKIFSP
;
A
#
# COMPACT_ATOMS: atom_id res chain seq x y z
N LYS A 1 -86.44 -46.49 0.12
CA LYS A 1 -85.26 -46.40 -0.79
C LYS A 1 -85.23 -44.99 -1.37
N ALA A 2 -84.55 -44.05 -0.72
CA ALA A 2 -84.43 -42.68 -1.22
C ALA A 2 -83.42 -42.65 -2.37
N GLY A 3 -83.81 -42.10 -3.51
CA GLY A 3 -82.99 -41.98 -4.71
C GLY A 3 -81.80 -41.03 -4.48
N SER A 4 -80.65 -41.39 -5.05
CA SER A 4 -79.45 -40.55 -5.04
C SER A 4 -79.74 -39.20 -5.72
N HIS A 5 -79.84 -38.12 -4.94
CA HIS A 5 -80.03 -36.77 -5.47
C HIS A 5 -78.86 -36.35 -6.37
N CYS A 6 -79.13 -35.72 -7.52
CA CYS A 6 -78.15 -35.23 -8.49
C CYS A 6 -77.02 -34.38 -7.85
N CYS A 7 -77.37 -33.58 -6.84
CA CYS A 7 -76.42 -32.74 -6.10
C CYS A 7 -75.33 -33.54 -5.38
N LEU A 8 -75.66 -34.71 -4.82
CA LEU A 8 -74.69 -35.57 -4.13
C LEU A 8 -73.67 -36.16 -5.11
N GLN A 9 -74.12 -36.53 -6.31
CA GLN A 9 -73.22 -37.05 -7.35
C GLN A 9 -72.30 -35.96 -7.88
N ALA A 10 -72.81 -34.75 -8.10
CA ALA A 10 -72.01 -33.58 -8.51
C ALA A 10 -70.97 -33.18 -7.46
N LEU A 11 -71.32 -33.25 -6.16
CA LEU A 11 -70.37 -32.97 -5.08
C LEU A 11 -69.25 -34.02 -5.03
N LYS A 12 -69.58 -35.32 -5.22
CA LYS A 12 -68.59 -36.40 -5.27
C LYS A 12 -67.62 -36.25 -6.43
N THR A 13 -68.10 -35.90 -7.63
CA THR A 13 -67.23 -35.68 -8.79
C THR A 13 -66.34 -34.45 -8.58
N HIS A 14 -66.87 -33.37 -8.02
CA HIS A 14 -66.09 -32.18 -7.69
C HIS A 14 -65.00 -32.48 -6.64
N ASN A 15 -65.33 -33.24 -5.59
CA ASN A 15 -64.36 -33.65 -4.58
C ASN A 15 -63.26 -34.55 -5.18
N GLY A 16 -63.61 -35.47 -6.07
CA GLY A 16 -62.62 -36.28 -6.81
C GLY A 16 -61.71 -35.43 -7.70
N ALA A 17 -62.24 -34.40 -8.37
CA ALA A 17 -61.45 -33.46 -9.16
C ALA A 17 -60.50 -32.62 -8.30
N LEU A 18 -60.93 -32.19 -7.10
CA LEU A 18 -60.07 -31.49 -6.14
C LEU A 18 -58.95 -32.42 -5.63
N GLN A 19 -59.26 -33.67 -5.29
CA GLN A 19 -58.26 -34.67 -4.89
C GLN A 19 -57.22 -34.92 -5.98
N ALA A 20 -57.65 -35.02 -7.24
CA ALA A 20 -56.73 -35.16 -8.37
C ALA A 20 -55.81 -33.92 -8.54
N LYS A 21 -56.35 -32.71 -8.37
CA LYS A 21 -55.56 -31.47 -8.38
C LYS A 21 -54.54 -31.42 -7.25
N LEU A 22 -54.94 -31.78 -6.03
CA LEU A 22 -54.04 -31.85 -4.88
C LEU A 22 -52.88 -32.83 -5.13
N ALA A 23 -53.17 -34.04 -5.61
CA ALA A 23 -52.14 -35.01 -5.96
C ALA A 23 -51.21 -34.52 -7.08
N GLY A 24 -51.72 -33.74 -8.03
CA GLY A 24 -50.92 -33.07 -9.07
C GLY A 24 -49.96 -32.03 -8.48
N LEU A 25 -50.47 -31.14 -7.62
CA LEU A 25 -49.67 -30.12 -6.94
C LEU A 25 -48.61 -30.74 -6.03
N GLU A 26 -48.91 -31.83 -5.32
CA GLU A 26 -47.93 -32.56 -4.50
C GLU A 26 -46.77 -33.12 -5.34
N LYS A 27 -47.06 -33.62 -6.55
CA LYS A 27 -46.03 -34.11 -7.47
C LYS A 27 -45.15 -32.98 -7.98
N GLU A 28 -45.73 -31.85 -8.35
CA GLU A 28 -44.95 -30.68 -8.78
C GLU A 28 -44.10 -30.13 -7.62
N LEU A 29 -44.65 -30.01 -6.41
CA LEU A 29 -43.91 -29.59 -5.23
C LEU A 29 -42.71 -30.53 -4.95
N LYS A 30 -42.88 -31.85 -5.06
CA LYS A 30 -41.79 -32.82 -4.91
C LYS A 30 -40.70 -32.66 -5.98
N LYS A 31 -41.09 -32.42 -7.24
CA LYS A 31 -40.13 -32.17 -8.34
C LYS A 31 -39.38 -30.87 -8.10
N GLU A 32 -40.06 -29.83 -7.67
CA GLU A 32 -39.47 -28.53 -7.37
C GLU A 32 -38.48 -28.62 -6.20
N ALA A 33 -38.85 -29.31 -5.11
CA ALA A 33 -37.96 -29.58 -3.98
C ALA A 33 -36.69 -30.33 -4.40
N LEU A 34 -36.80 -31.34 -5.27
CA LEU A 34 -35.65 -32.07 -5.81
C LEU A 34 -34.75 -31.18 -6.68
N ARG A 35 -35.34 -30.33 -7.53
CA ARG A 35 -34.59 -29.37 -8.36
C ARG A 35 -33.87 -28.34 -7.50
N ALA A 36 -34.54 -27.80 -6.49
CA ALA A 36 -33.97 -26.88 -5.52
C ALA A 36 -32.78 -27.51 -4.77
N GLY A 37 -32.95 -28.73 -4.24
CA GLY A 37 -31.87 -29.43 -3.54
C GLY A 37 -30.66 -29.76 -4.44
N LYS A 38 -30.88 -30.09 -5.72
CA LYS A 38 -29.79 -30.26 -6.69
C LYS A 38 -29.05 -28.95 -6.95
N ARG A 39 -29.79 -27.85 -7.12
CA ARG A 39 -29.23 -26.51 -7.32
C ARG A 39 -28.42 -26.06 -6.11
N GLU A 40 -28.94 -26.24 -4.91
CA GLU A 40 -28.26 -25.92 -3.66
C GLU A 40 -26.93 -26.67 -3.54
N LYS A 41 -26.94 -28.00 -3.74
CA LYS A 41 -25.70 -28.81 -3.74
C LYS A 41 -24.68 -28.32 -4.77
N SER A 42 -25.14 -27.97 -5.98
CA SER A 42 -24.27 -27.43 -7.02
C SER A 42 -23.66 -26.08 -6.63
N LEU A 43 -24.46 -25.19 -6.04
CA LEU A 43 -23.98 -23.86 -5.62
C LEU A 43 -23.00 -23.98 -4.45
N LEU A 44 -23.26 -24.86 -3.48
CA LEU A 44 -22.34 -25.14 -2.38
C LEU A 44 -20.99 -25.68 -2.90
N SER A 45 -21.01 -26.56 -3.90
CA SER A 45 -19.78 -27.05 -4.54
C SER A 45 -19.02 -25.97 -5.30
N GLN A 46 -19.72 -25.01 -5.92
CA GLN A 46 -19.07 -23.88 -6.59
C GLN A 46 -18.47 -22.92 -5.58
N LEU A 47 -19.19 -22.62 -4.50
CA LEU A 47 -18.72 -21.74 -3.43
C LEU A 47 -17.47 -22.32 -2.76
N SER A 48 -17.43 -23.63 -2.50
CA SER A 48 -16.26 -24.29 -1.93
C SER A 48 -15.05 -24.25 -2.89
N ALA A 49 -15.26 -24.42 -4.19
CA ALA A 49 -14.20 -24.32 -5.20
C ALA A 49 -13.60 -22.90 -5.23
N VAL A 50 -14.44 -21.87 -5.29
CA VAL A 50 -13.99 -20.46 -5.29
C VAL A 50 -13.28 -20.11 -3.98
N GLN A 51 -13.77 -20.61 -2.84
CA GLN A 51 -13.11 -20.43 -1.55
C GLN A 51 -11.70 -21.03 -1.53
N LEU A 52 -11.52 -22.23 -2.11
CA LEU A 52 -10.21 -22.86 -2.20
C LEU A 52 -9.27 -22.10 -3.14
N GLU A 53 -9.77 -21.62 -4.28
CA GLU A 53 -8.99 -20.78 -5.19
C GLU A 53 -8.50 -19.49 -4.53
N LEU A 54 -9.35 -18.85 -3.73
CA LEU A 54 -8.98 -17.66 -2.96
C LEU A 54 -7.89 -17.98 -1.93
N GLN A 55 -8.02 -19.06 -1.16
CA GLN A 55 -7.01 -19.49 -0.19
C GLN A 55 -5.67 -19.78 -0.87
N MET A 56 -5.67 -20.51 -1.99
CA MET A 56 -4.46 -20.79 -2.75
C MET A 56 -3.82 -19.52 -3.32
N THR A 57 -4.65 -18.55 -3.74
CA THR A 57 -4.16 -17.25 -4.20
C THR A 57 -3.50 -16.47 -3.07
N ALA A 58 -4.11 -16.42 -1.90
CA ALA A 58 -3.55 -15.77 -0.72
C ALA A 58 -2.19 -16.38 -0.34
N LEU A 59 -2.08 -17.71 -0.32
CA LEU A 59 -0.82 -18.41 -0.05
C LEU A 59 0.26 -18.10 -1.08
N ARG A 60 -0.09 -17.99 -2.38
CA ARG A 60 0.86 -17.57 -3.42
C ARG A 60 1.41 -16.18 -3.17
N TYR A 61 0.55 -15.23 -2.79
CA TYR A 61 0.98 -13.88 -2.44
C TYR A 61 1.88 -13.87 -1.20
N GLN A 62 1.51 -14.61 -0.16
CA GLN A 62 2.32 -14.72 1.06
C GLN A 62 3.71 -15.29 0.75
N LYS A 63 3.81 -16.33 -0.09
CA LYS A 63 5.11 -16.89 -0.53
C LYS A 63 5.95 -15.88 -1.31
N LYS A 64 5.33 -15.12 -2.22
CA LYS A 64 6.04 -14.04 -2.94
C LYS A 64 6.52 -12.96 -1.99
N PHE A 65 5.70 -12.56 -1.02
CA PHE A 65 6.09 -11.57 -0.03
C PHE A 65 7.31 -12.02 0.77
N THR A 66 7.31 -13.25 1.29
CA THR A 66 8.47 -13.78 2.04
C THR A 66 9.73 -13.86 1.18
N GLU A 67 9.60 -14.26 -0.10
CA GLU A 67 10.72 -14.25 -1.06
C GLU A 67 11.28 -12.84 -1.29
N TYR A 68 10.42 -11.85 -1.51
CA TYR A 68 10.85 -10.46 -1.70
C TYR A 68 11.48 -9.87 -0.42
N SER A 69 10.90 -10.14 0.75
CA SER A 69 11.47 -9.72 2.03
C SER A 69 12.87 -10.27 2.22
N ALA A 70 13.06 -11.59 2.02
CA ALA A 70 14.37 -12.22 2.14
C ALA A 70 15.40 -11.64 1.16
N ARG A 71 14.98 -11.28 -0.06
CA ARG A 71 15.84 -10.58 -1.03
C ARG A 71 16.23 -9.18 -0.56
N LEU A 72 15.28 -8.41 -0.03
CA LEU A 72 15.54 -7.08 0.52
C LEU A 72 16.49 -7.16 1.72
N ASP A 73 16.32 -8.14 2.61
CA ASP A 73 17.21 -8.34 3.76
C ASP A 73 18.63 -8.70 3.30
N SER A 74 18.76 -9.52 2.26
CA SER A 74 20.06 -9.85 1.67
C SER A 74 20.75 -8.62 1.07
N LEU A 75 19.98 -7.80 0.33
CA LEU A 75 20.49 -6.55 -0.23
C LEU A 75 20.91 -5.56 0.86
N GLY A 76 20.08 -5.44 1.91
CA GLY A 76 20.38 -4.62 3.08
C GLY A 76 21.65 -5.07 3.80
N ARG A 77 21.83 -6.38 3.99
CA ARG A 77 23.07 -6.94 4.56
C ARG A 77 24.29 -6.69 3.66
N SER A 78 24.16 -6.79 2.34
CA SER A 78 25.25 -6.47 1.43
C SER A 78 25.64 -4.99 1.53
N LEU A 79 24.66 -4.09 1.60
CA LEU A 79 24.89 -2.66 1.80
C LEU A 79 25.50 -2.36 3.19
N ALA A 80 25.06 -3.07 4.23
CA ALA A 80 25.65 -2.97 5.56
C ALA A 80 27.07 -3.59 5.63
N ALA A 81 27.40 -4.58 4.80
CA ALA A 81 28.76 -5.08 4.64
C ALA A 81 29.66 -4.06 3.90
N PHE A 82 29.08 -3.12 3.14
CA PHE A 82 29.73 -1.89 2.69
C PHE A 82 29.73 -0.79 3.77
N SER A 83 29.48 -1.12 5.05
CA SER A 83 29.61 -0.20 6.17
C SER A 83 30.91 0.59 6.02
N PRO A 84 30.87 1.92 6.18
CA PRO A 84 32.02 2.77 5.98
C PRO A 84 33.06 2.40 7.04
N SER A 85 34.03 1.59 6.62
CA SER A 85 35.28 1.43 7.34
C SER A 85 35.88 2.83 7.50
N LYS A 86 35.70 3.43 8.68
CA LYS A 86 36.36 4.65 9.16
C LYS A 86 36.45 5.80 8.14
N GLY A 87 35.52 6.76 8.24
CA GLY A 87 35.68 8.10 7.69
C GLY A 87 35.13 8.30 6.28
N GLU A 88 33.81 8.22 6.11
CA GLU A 88 33.21 9.11 5.11
C GLU A 88 33.37 10.53 5.67
N GLU A 89 34.28 11.32 5.09
CA GLU A 89 34.34 12.76 5.39
C GLU A 89 33.07 13.42 4.86
N THR A 90 32.02 13.44 5.69
CA THR A 90 30.86 14.30 5.49
C THR A 90 31.26 15.72 5.83
N LYS A 91 31.26 16.59 4.81
CA LYS A 91 31.54 18.01 5.01
C LYS A 91 30.23 18.74 5.30
N THR A 92 30.23 19.52 6.37
CA THR A 92 29.17 20.49 6.65
C THR A 92 29.35 21.69 5.72
N LEU A 93 28.30 22.04 4.99
CA LEU A 93 28.27 23.18 4.09
C LEU A 93 27.12 24.10 4.49
N ASN A 94 27.39 25.40 4.55
CA ASN A 94 26.37 26.43 4.73
C ASN A 94 26.03 27.01 3.36
N LEU A 95 24.77 26.91 2.98
CA LEU A 95 24.24 27.33 1.69
C LEU A 95 23.21 28.45 1.90
N ILE A 96 23.13 29.36 0.93
CA ILE A 96 22.11 30.40 0.93
C ILE A 96 21.17 30.15 -0.24
N LEU A 97 19.90 29.94 0.07
CA LEU A 97 18.84 29.75 -0.91
C LEU A 97 17.95 31.00 -0.96
N HIS A 98 17.36 31.19 -2.13
CA HIS A 98 16.39 32.25 -2.37
C HIS A 98 15.09 31.65 -2.90
N ARG A 99 13.96 32.24 -2.55
CA ARG A 99 12.69 31.92 -3.20
C ARG A 99 12.58 32.64 -4.53
N ASP A 100 12.11 31.89 -5.52
CA ASP A 100 11.69 32.46 -6.80
C ASP A 100 10.27 32.00 -7.10
N SER A 101 9.37 32.94 -7.38
CA SER A 101 7.93 32.72 -7.60
C SER A 101 7.21 31.87 -6.54
N GLY A 102 7.71 31.88 -5.29
CA GLY A 102 7.16 31.10 -4.18
C GLY A 102 7.64 29.63 -4.11
N SER A 103 8.57 29.24 -4.98
CA SER A 103 9.19 27.91 -4.99
C SER A 103 10.70 27.99 -4.72
N LEU A 104 11.26 26.90 -4.18
CA LEU A 104 12.69 26.75 -3.96
C LEU A 104 13.38 25.85 -5.01
N GLY A 105 12.61 25.15 -5.83
CA GLY A 105 13.14 24.33 -6.93
C GLY A 105 13.85 23.05 -6.49
N PHE A 106 13.49 22.43 -5.37
CA PHE A 106 14.01 21.12 -4.95
C PHE A 106 12.94 20.30 -4.22
N ASN A 107 13.16 19.00 -4.15
CA ASN A 107 12.30 18.05 -3.44
C ASN A 107 13.07 17.44 -2.26
N ILE A 108 12.37 17.26 -1.14
CA ILE A 108 12.88 16.54 0.03
C ILE A 108 12.20 15.19 0.19
N ILE A 109 12.94 14.22 0.73
CA ILE A 109 12.47 12.91 1.16
C ILE A 109 12.98 12.64 2.58
N GLY A 110 12.45 11.59 3.22
CA GLY A 110 12.82 11.23 4.59
C GLY A 110 11.84 11.78 5.62
N GLY A 111 12.27 11.87 6.88
CA GLY A 111 11.42 12.30 8.00
C GLY A 111 10.29 11.31 8.33
N ARG A 112 10.48 10.01 8.02
CA ARG A 112 9.55 8.96 8.46
C ARG A 112 9.57 8.92 10.00
N PRO A 113 8.41 9.02 10.68
CA PRO A 113 8.36 8.74 12.11
C PRO A 113 8.78 7.28 12.28
N CYS A 114 9.90 7.05 12.96
CA CYS A 114 10.35 5.72 13.31
C CYS A 114 9.32 5.16 14.30
N MET A 115 8.36 4.39 13.81
CA MET A 115 7.37 3.69 14.64
C MET A 115 7.85 2.30 15.06
N ASP A 116 9.04 1.87 14.63
CA ASP A 116 9.62 0.60 15.03
C ASP A 116 11.06 0.79 15.53
N ASN A 117 11.22 0.59 16.84
CA ASN A 117 12.51 0.47 17.52
C ASN A 117 13.16 -0.87 17.16
N GLN A 118 13.69 -1.07 15.95
CA GLN A 118 14.57 -2.21 15.64
C GLN A 118 15.64 -1.85 14.60
N ASP A 119 16.85 -1.60 15.11
CA ASP A 119 18.16 -1.99 14.55
C ASP A 119 18.33 -2.08 13.02
N GLY A 120 18.16 -0.94 12.33
CA GLY A 120 18.80 -0.67 11.04
C GLY A 120 19.40 0.74 11.08
N PRO A 121 20.37 1.11 10.21
CA PRO A 121 20.88 2.48 10.15
C PRO A 121 19.70 3.40 9.84
N THR A 122 19.17 4.00 10.90
CA THR A 122 17.93 4.78 10.88
C THR A 122 18.13 5.88 9.87
N SER A 123 17.33 5.85 8.80
CA SER A 123 17.22 6.95 7.84
C SER A 123 16.45 8.11 8.47
N GLU A 124 16.87 8.51 9.68
CA GLU A 124 16.45 9.72 10.37
C GLU A 124 17.14 10.88 9.66
N GLY A 125 16.33 11.81 9.16
CA GLY A 125 16.82 12.99 8.47
C GLY A 125 16.04 13.33 7.22
N ILE A 126 16.29 14.55 6.75
CA ILE A 126 15.68 15.15 5.57
C ILE A 126 16.74 15.21 4.47
N PHE A 127 16.44 14.63 3.32
CA PHE A 127 17.40 14.52 2.21
C PHE A 127 16.84 15.14 0.94
N VAL A 128 17.69 15.75 0.13
CA VAL A 128 17.32 16.25 -1.19
C VAL A 128 17.23 15.09 -2.19
N SER A 129 16.05 14.86 -2.77
CA SER A 129 15.84 13.81 -3.76
C SER A 129 15.97 14.29 -5.21
N LYS A 130 15.63 15.56 -5.45
CA LYS A 130 15.63 16.15 -6.78
C LYS A 130 15.85 17.65 -6.68
N ILE A 131 16.53 18.21 -7.67
CA ILE A 131 16.69 19.65 -7.86
C ILE A 131 16.21 19.98 -9.27
N ALA A 132 15.50 21.10 -9.42
CA ALA A 132 15.08 21.61 -10.72
C ALA A 132 16.25 22.33 -11.40
N ASP A 133 16.58 21.97 -12.64
CA ASP A 133 17.80 22.40 -13.35
C ASP A 133 17.93 23.94 -13.49
N SER A 134 16.82 24.67 -13.53
CA SER A 134 16.77 26.14 -13.56
C SER A 134 16.21 26.76 -12.27
N GLY A 135 16.06 25.97 -11.21
CA GLY A 135 15.51 26.42 -9.93
C GLY A 135 16.51 27.23 -9.11
N PRO A 136 16.03 28.02 -8.13
CA PRO A 136 16.93 28.85 -7.31
C PRO A 136 17.88 28.01 -6.44
N ALA A 137 17.55 26.76 -6.14
CA ALA A 137 18.42 25.81 -5.45
C ALA A 137 19.54 25.20 -6.32
N ALA A 138 19.43 25.27 -7.65
CA ALA A 138 20.43 24.75 -8.60
C ALA A 138 21.53 25.75 -8.97
N LYS A 139 21.48 26.97 -8.41
CA LYS A 139 22.52 27.99 -8.63
C LYS A 139 23.89 27.49 -8.17
N GLU A 140 24.94 28.07 -8.72
CA GLU A 140 26.32 27.71 -8.36
C GLU A 140 26.53 27.83 -6.83
N GLY A 141 27.05 26.77 -6.22
CA GLY A 141 27.17 26.68 -4.75
C GLY A 141 25.87 26.39 -4.00
N GLY A 142 24.81 25.97 -4.70
CA GLY A 142 23.53 25.59 -4.12
C GLY A 142 23.45 24.15 -3.58
N LEU A 143 22.22 23.67 -3.41
CA LEU A 143 21.94 22.30 -2.95
C LEU A 143 22.39 21.28 -3.99
N GLN A 144 22.68 20.06 -3.55
CA GLN A 144 22.93 18.91 -4.41
C GLN A 144 22.01 17.74 -4.04
N ILE A 145 21.75 16.88 -5.01
CA ILE A 145 20.99 15.64 -4.78
C ILE A 145 21.79 14.79 -3.78
N HIS A 146 21.08 14.19 -2.81
CA HIS A 146 21.63 13.44 -1.68
C HIS A 146 22.26 14.26 -0.56
N ASP A 147 22.20 15.61 -0.61
CA ASP A 147 22.51 16.42 0.57
C ASP A 147 21.52 16.11 1.70
N GLN A 148 22.03 15.93 2.92
CA GLN A 148 21.21 15.84 4.13
C GLN A 148 21.07 17.24 4.73
N ILE A 149 19.85 17.73 4.87
CA ILE A 149 19.55 19.01 5.48
C ILE A 149 19.52 18.83 6.99
N ILE A 150 20.39 19.55 7.69
CA ILE A 150 20.51 19.50 9.15
C ILE A 150 19.96 20.75 9.81
N GLU A 151 19.98 21.91 9.15
CA GLU A 151 19.45 23.14 9.73
C GLU A 151 18.87 24.07 8.64
N VAL A 152 17.81 24.80 8.97
CA VAL A 152 17.25 25.89 8.15
C VAL A 152 16.98 27.10 9.03
N ASN A 153 17.63 28.23 8.74
CA ASN A 153 17.51 29.49 9.48
C ASN A 153 17.64 29.31 11.01
N GLY A 154 18.59 28.50 11.48
CA GLY A 154 18.77 28.21 12.91
C GLY A 154 17.83 27.16 13.49
N LYS A 155 16.88 26.63 12.71
CA LYS A 155 16.00 25.52 13.13
C LYS A 155 16.63 24.19 12.74
N ASP A 156 16.96 23.38 13.73
CA ASP A 156 17.46 22.02 13.54
C ASP A 156 16.39 21.14 12.88
N LEU A 157 16.78 20.49 11.77
CA LEU A 157 15.99 19.54 11.01
C LEU A 157 16.61 18.14 10.96
N SER A 158 17.71 17.90 11.69
CA SER A 158 18.42 16.61 11.72
C SER A 158 17.49 15.43 12.06
N LYS A 159 16.52 15.65 12.94
CA LYS A 159 15.50 14.67 13.36
C LYS A 159 14.06 15.12 13.09
N ALA A 160 13.88 16.09 12.19
CA ALA A 160 12.55 16.59 11.87
C ALA A 160 11.74 15.58 11.04
N THR A 161 10.42 15.62 11.20
CA THR A 161 9.51 14.91 10.29
C THR A 161 9.45 15.62 8.93
N HIS A 162 8.94 14.92 7.92
CA HIS A 162 8.75 15.51 6.60
C HIS A 162 7.96 16.82 6.66
N ASP A 163 6.83 16.81 7.37
CA ASP A 163 5.95 17.98 7.50
C ASP A 163 6.64 19.15 8.21
N GLN A 164 7.38 18.87 9.29
CA GLN A 164 8.14 19.90 10.01
C GLN A 164 9.21 20.56 9.15
N ALA A 165 9.86 19.78 8.28
CA ALA A 165 10.85 20.28 7.34
C ALA A 165 10.20 21.13 6.24
N VAL A 166 9.07 20.68 5.68
CA VAL A 166 8.29 21.46 4.72
C VAL A 166 7.83 22.78 5.35
N GLU A 167 7.31 22.75 6.58
CA GLU A 167 6.92 23.97 7.30
C GLU A 167 8.09 24.89 7.57
N ALA A 168 9.25 24.37 7.95
CA ALA A 168 10.47 25.17 8.13
C ALA A 168 10.85 25.90 6.84
N PHE A 169 10.86 25.20 5.70
CA PHE A 169 11.14 25.82 4.41
C PHE A 169 10.07 26.79 3.94
N LYS A 170 8.79 26.58 4.31
CA LYS A 170 7.65 27.49 4.00
C LYS A 170 7.61 28.73 4.89
N THR A 171 8.06 28.65 6.12
CA THR A 171 8.07 29.77 7.07
C THR A 171 9.38 30.55 7.06
N ALA A 172 10.45 29.97 6.52
CA ALA A 172 11.74 30.63 6.35
C ALA A 172 11.61 31.92 5.51
N LYS A 173 12.18 33.02 6.02
CA LYS A 173 12.29 34.29 5.31
C LYS A 173 13.54 34.28 4.44
N ASP A 174 13.49 34.96 3.30
CA ASP A 174 14.65 35.16 2.44
C ASP A 174 15.62 36.19 3.04
N PRO A 175 16.95 35.98 2.95
CA PRO A 175 17.62 34.78 2.42
C PRO A 175 17.52 33.57 3.37
N ILE A 176 17.32 32.38 2.81
CA ILE A 176 17.19 31.14 3.58
C ILE A 176 18.57 30.50 3.73
N VAL A 177 19.10 30.51 4.95
CA VAL A 177 20.36 29.86 5.30
C VAL A 177 20.08 28.39 5.60
N VAL A 178 20.76 27.49 4.91
CA VAL A 178 20.58 26.04 5.06
C VAL A 178 21.94 25.41 5.34
N GLN A 179 22.02 24.60 6.37
CA GLN A 179 23.19 23.77 6.63
C GLN A 179 22.94 22.35 6.16
N VAL A 180 23.88 21.81 5.38
CA VAL A 180 23.79 20.45 4.84
C VAL A 180 25.04 19.63 5.11
N LEU A 181 24.86 18.31 5.20
CA LEU A 181 25.94 17.33 5.14
C LEU A 181 26.02 16.76 3.73
N ARG A 182 27.18 16.94 3.10
CA ARG A 182 27.47 16.40 1.77
C ARG A 182 28.52 15.31 1.85
N ARG A 183 28.21 14.13 1.31
CA ARG A 183 29.19 13.05 1.17
C ARG A 183 30.13 13.35 0.01
N THR A 184 31.42 13.33 0.26
CA THR A 184 32.42 13.41 -0.80
C THR A 184 32.47 12.06 -1.54
N PRO A 185 32.25 12.01 -2.87
CA PRO A 185 32.39 10.75 -3.60
C PRO A 185 33.85 10.30 -3.55
N ARG A 186 34.10 9.05 -3.15
CA ARG A 186 35.44 8.44 -3.27
C ARG A 186 35.81 8.39 -4.76
N THR A 187 36.69 9.27 -5.21
CA THR A 187 37.44 9.02 -6.44
C THR A 187 38.30 7.79 -6.16
N LYS A 188 37.83 6.61 -6.55
CA LYS A 188 38.74 5.47 -6.68
C LYS A 188 39.69 5.85 -7.81
N ILE A 189 40.85 6.40 -7.45
CA ILE A 189 41.97 6.51 -8.37
C ILE A 189 42.35 5.06 -8.65
N PHE A 190 41.83 4.53 -9.75
CA PHE A 190 42.27 3.27 -10.30
C PHE A 190 43.65 3.56 -10.89
N SER A 191 44.69 3.33 -10.10
CA SER A 191 46.06 3.29 -10.61
C SER A 191 46.17 2.06 -11.52
N PRO A 192 46.68 2.22 -12.76
CA PRO A 192 46.77 1.14 -13.74
C PRO A 192 47.68 -0.01 -13.30
#